data_AF-A0A7Y5A5Z5-F1
#
_entry.id   AF-A0A7Y5A5Z5-F1
#
_cell.length_a   1.000
_cell.length_b   1.000
_cell.length_c   1.000
_cell.angle_alpha   90.00
_cell.angle_beta   90.00
_cell.angle_gamma   90.00
#
_symmetry.space_group_name_H-M   'P 1'
#
loop_
_entity.id
_entity.type
_entity.pdbx_description
1 polymer ?
#
loop_
_entity_poly.entity_id
_entity_poly.type
_entity_poly.pdbx_seq_one_letter_code
_entity_poly.pdbx_strand_id
1 'polypeptide(L)'
;PEATIAALDTIKGVDFLLLGGFDRGIDYSILIEYLLDNPVPNLLFTGKAGSRMMQMVSKYTIDSKLFTYDTMDEAFDIIKKFSESESVCLLSPAAASYDMYKNFEHRGNAFRQLAIGFAG
;
A
#
# COMPACT_ATOMS: atom_id res chain seq x y z
N PRO A 1 -6.59 4.70 9.12
CA PRO A 1 -6.30 3.25 9.08
C PRO A 1 -7.54 2.41 8.71
N GLU A 2 -8.66 2.78 9.32
CA GLU A 2 -10.03 2.28 9.16
C GLU A 2 -10.49 2.27 7.71
N ALA A 3 -10.21 3.32 6.94
CA ALA A 3 -10.56 3.38 5.51
C ALA A 3 -9.82 2.29 4.69
N THR A 4 -8.59 1.95 5.06
CA THR A 4 -7.83 0.87 4.44
C THR A 4 -8.42 -0.48 4.80
N ILE A 5 -8.79 -0.69 6.06
CA ILE A 5 -9.46 -1.90 6.53
C ILE A 5 -10.78 -2.11 5.78
N ALA A 6 -11.64 -1.08 5.72
CA ALA A 6 -12.92 -1.17 5.01
C ALA A 6 -12.76 -1.50 3.52
N ALA A 7 -11.70 -0.99 2.89
CA ALA A 7 -11.38 -1.32 1.49
C ALA A 7 -10.94 -2.79 1.33
N LEU A 8 -10.12 -3.32 2.25
CA LEU A 8 -9.71 -4.73 2.27
C LEU A 8 -10.89 -5.68 2.53
N ASP A 9 -11.82 -5.30 3.40
CA ASP A 9 -13.03 -6.08 3.65
C ASP A 9 -13.93 -6.15 2.41
N THR A 10 -13.97 -5.07 1.61
CA THR A 10 -14.80 -4.94 0.41
C THR A 10 -14.18 -5.62 -0.81
N ILE A 11 -12.87 -5.44 -1.02
CA ILE A 11 -12.16 -5.94 -2.19
C ILE A 11 -11.51 -7.27 -1.81
N LYS A 12 -12.05 -8.37 -2.35
CA LYS A 12 -11.50 -9.70 -2.11
C LYS A 12 -10.29 -9.97 -2.99
N GLY A 13 -9.36 -10.77 -2.47
CA GLY A 13 -8.18 -11.23 -3.21
C GLY A 13 -7.16 -10.14 -3.51
N VAL A 14 -6.98 -9.16 -2.61
CA VAL A 14 -5.93 -8.15 -2.77
C VAL A 14 -4.55 -8.80 -2.62
N ASP A 15 -3.74 -8.74 -3.68
CA ASP A 15 -2.37 -9.26 -3.72
C ASP A 15 -1.33 -8.20 -3.35
N PHE A 16 -1.58 -6.94 -3.72
CA PHE A 16 -0.69 -5.81 -3.50
C PHE A 16 -1.43 -4.70 -2.77
N LEU A 17 -0.88 -4.23 -1.65
CA LEU A 17 -1.41 -3.09 -0.90
C LEU A 17 -0.35 -2.00 -0.77
N LEU A 18 -0.66 -0.81 -1.32
CA LEU A 18 0.21 0.36 -1.25
C LEU A 18 -0.17 1.23 -0.05
N LEU A 19 0.78 1.37 0.88
CA LEU A 19 0.66 2.05 2.17
C LEU A 19 1.62 3.23 2.29
N GLY A 20 1.18 4.28 2.96
CA GLY A 20 2.04 5.37 3.41
C GLY A 20 1.80 6.73 2.76
N GLY A 21 2.82 7.57 2.84
CA GLY A 21 2.75 9.02 2.62
C GLY A 21 3.21 9.80 3.85
N PHE A 22 2.54 10.92 4.12
CA PHE A 22 2.90 11.84 5.19
C PHE A 22 2.48 11.32 6.56
N ASP A 23 3.42 11.28 7.51
CA ASP A 23 3.11 10.88 8.87
C ASP A 23 2.57 12.06 9.69
N ARG A 24 1.32 11.94 10.14
CA ARG A 24 0.67 12.91 11.04
C ARG A 24 0.69 12.46 12.51
N GLY A 25 1.47 11.43 12.84
CA GLY A 25 1.47 10.86 14.19
C GLY A 25 0.22 10.03 14.49
N ILE A 26 -0.50 9.58 13.45
CA ILE A 26 -1.67 8.71 13.60
C ILE A 26 -1.21 7.35 14.15
N ASP A 27 -2.09 6.69 14.89
CA ASP A 27 -1.87 5.32 15.34
C ASP A 27 -2.24 4.32 14.22
N TYR A 28 -1.28 3.49 13.83
CA TYR A 28 -1.48 2.46 12.80
C TYR A 28 -1.70 1.07 13.40
N SER A 29 -1.70 0.93 14.74
CA SER A 29 -1.71 -0.38 15.41
C SER A 29 -2.90 -1.24 14.98
N ILE A 30 -4.10 -0.64 14.85
CA ILE A 30 -5.30 -1.33 14.38
C ILE A 30 -5.17 -1.90 12.95
N LEU A 31 -4.44 -1.21 12.06
CA LEU A 31 -4.19 -1.71 10.71
C LEU A 31 -3.15 -2.83 10.73
N ILE A 32 -2.13 -2.71 11.58
CA ILE A 32 -1.11 -3.76 11.72
C ILE A 32 -1.74 -5.04 12.26
N GLU A 33 -2.55 -4.94 13.32
CA GLU A 33 -3.31 -6.08 13.88
C GLU A 33 -4.19 -6.73 12.81
N TYR A 34 -4.96 -5.92 12.06
CA TYR A 34 -5.78 -6.44 10.96
C TYR A 34 -4.98 -7.21 9.90
N LEU A 35 -3.80 -6.69 9.51
CA LEU A 35 -2.93 -7.32 8.51
C LEU A 35 -2.24 -8.59 9.02
N LEU A 36 -2.10 -8.77 10.34
CA LEU A 36 -1.61 -10.02 10.92
C LEU A 36 -2.67 -11.12 10.82
N ASP A 37 -3.93 -10.77 11.05
CA ASP A 37 -5.06 -11.71 10.96
C ASP A 37 -5.48 -11.97 9.50
N ASN A 38 -5.28 -10.98 8.62
CA ASN A 38 -5.68 -10.99 7.22
C ASN A 38 -4.49 -10.58 6.34
N PRO A 39 -3.47 -11.43 6.20
CA PRO A 39 -2.25 -11.08 5.49
C PRO A 39 -2.53 -10.81 4.01
N VAL A 40 -1.99 -9.69 3.54
CA VAL A 40 -1.91 -9.38 2.11
C VAL A 40 -0.54 -9.86 1.61
N PRO A 41 -0.44 -10.60 0.50
CA PRO A 41 0.82 -11.19 0.04
C PRO A 41 1.97 -10.20 -0.14
N ASN A 42 1.69 -8.99 -0.66
CA ASN A 42 2.69 -7.97 -0.91
C ASN A 42 2.27 -6.62 -0.32
N LEU A 43 3.06 -6.12 0.64
CA LEU A 43 2.88 -4.80 1.25
C LEU A 43 3.96 -3.85 0.74
N LEU A 44 3.53 -2.75 0.11
CA LEU A 44 4.40 -1.74 -0.47
C LEU A 44 4.30 -0.45 0.35
N PHE A 45 5.41 0.01 0.92
CA PHE A 45 5.45 1.16 1.81
C PHE A 45 6.16 2.36 1.16
N THR A 46 5.61 3.55 1.35
CA THR A 46 6.23 4.81 0.89
C THR A 46 6.14 5.93 1.92
N GLY A 47 7.09 6.85 1.89
CA GLY A 47 7.15 8.01 2.78
C GLY A 47 7.26 7.67 4.26
N LYS A 48 7.24 8.70 5.11
CA LYS A 48 7.46 8.56 6.56
C LYS A 48 6.42 7.68 7.24
N ALA A 49 5.15 7.79 6.85
CA ALA A 49 4.09 6.95 7.38
C ALA A 49 4.31 5.47 7.00
N GLY A 50 4.72 5.21 5.75
CA GLY A 50 5.06 3.87 5.27
C GLY A 50 6.23 3.27 6.05
N SER A 51 7.31 4.03 6.25
CA SER A 51 8.45 3.57 7.06
C SER A 51 8.05 3.22 8.49
N ARG A 52 7.18 4.01 9.11
CA ARG A 52 6.68 3.73 10.47
C ARG A 52 5.81 2.47 10.50
N MET A 53 4.89 2.30 9.54
CA MET A 53 4.07 1.09 9.42
C MET A 53 4.94 -0.16 9.18
N MET A 54 5.94 -0.07 8.31
CA MET A 54 6.87 -1.16 8.05
C MET A 54 7.65 -1.55 9.30
N GLN A 55 8.14 -0.57 10.08
CA GLN A 55 8.79 -0.86 11.36
C GLN A 55 7.85 -1.50 12.38
N MET A 56 6.56 -1.16 12.35
CA MET A 56 5.57 -1.77 13.24
C MET A 56 5.27 -3.22 12.85
N VAL A 57 5.06 -3.49 11.54
CA VAL A 57 4.75 -4.86 11.08
C VAL A 57 5.94 -5.80 11.21
N SER A 58 7.17 -5.31 10.97
CA SER A 58 8.40 -6.12 11.09
C SER A 58 8.72 -6.58 12.52
N LYS A 59 7.98 -6.12 13.53
CA LYS A 59 8.06 -6.65 14.91
C LYS A 59 7.37 -8.00 15.06
N TYR A 60 6.59 -8.40 14.07
CA TYR A 60 5.82 -9.63 14.06
C TYR A 60 6.27 -10.53 12.90
N THR A 61 6.00 -11.83 13.03
CA THR A 61 6.08 -12.75 11.90
C THR A 61 4.80 -12.60 11.08
N ILE A 62 4.93 -12.13 9.84
CA ILE A 62 3.81 -11.94 8.91
C ILE A 62 4.09 -12.68 7.61
N ASP A 63 3.05 -13.27 7.02
CA ASP A 63 3.11 -13.96 5.72
C ASP A 63 2.94 -12.97 4.55
N SER A 64 3.72 -11.88 4.60
CA SER A 64 3.70 -10.80 3.62
C SER A 64 5.12 -10.46 3.21
N LYS A 65 5.35 -10.29 1.91
CA LYS A 65 6.58 -9.65 1.40
C LYS A 65 6.46 -8.15 1.63
N LEU A 66 7.50 -7.56 2.23
CA LEU A 66 7.55 -6.14 2.54
C LEU A 66 8.47 -5.43 1.56
N PHE A 67 7.98 -4.38 0.92
CA PHE A 67 8.71 -3.59 -0.06
C PHE A 67 8.65 -2.11 0.28
N THR A 68 9.64 -1.36 -0.18
CA THR A 68 9.63 0.11 -0.12
C THR A 68 9.73 0.67 -1.52
N TYR A 69 9.09 1.81 -1.76
CA TYR A 69 9.19 2.55 -3.00
C TYR A 69 9.15 4.05 -2.74
N ASP A 70 9.90 4.81 -3.54
CA ASP A 70 9.88 6.26 -3.49
C ASP A 70 8.90 6.81 -4.53
N THR A 71 8.88 6.24 -5.74
CA THR A 71 8.00 6.71 -6.83
C THR A 71 6.91 5.70 -7.19
N MET A 72 5.80 6.18 -7.78
CA MET A 72 4.74 5.26 -8.22
C MET A 72 5.23 4.31 -9.32
N ASP A 73 6.12 4.77 -10.20
CA ASP A 73 6.76 3.91 -11.21
C ASP A 73 7.53 2.74 -10.58
N GLU A 74 8.31 2.99 -9.53
CA GLU A 74 8.97 1.93 -8.75
C GLU A 74 7.97 0.96 -8.12
N ALA A 75 6.86 1.47 -7.58
CA ALA A 75 5.79 0.62 -7.04
C ALA A 75 5.24 -0.31 -8.13
N PHE A 76 5.00 0.22 -9.33
CA PHE A 76 4.55 -0.58 -10.48
C PHE A 76 5.60 -1.57 -10.93
N ASP A 77 6.89 -1.24 -10.95
CA ASP A 77 7.95 -2.19 -11.31
C ASP A 77 8.06 -3.36 -10.33
N ILE A 78 7.83 -3.12 -9.04
CA ILE A 78 7.70 -4.18 -8.04
C ILE A 78 6.45 -5.02 -8.36
N ILE A 79 5.30 -4.39 -8.60
CA ILE A 79 4.07 -5.10 -8.95
C ILE A 79 4.31 -5.99 -10.19
N LYS A 80 4.87 -5.46 -11.29
CA LYS A 80 5.12 -6.24 -12.52
C LYS A 80 5.99 -7.47 -12.26
N LYS A 81 6.97 -7.34 -11.37
CA LYS A 81 7.95 -8.38 -11.06
C LYS A 81 7.36 -9.51 -10.22
N PHE A 82 6.41 -9.21 -9.35
CA PHE A 82 5.86 -10.15 -8.38
C PHE A 82 4.41 -10.54 -8.65
N SER A 83 3.72 -9.86 -9.59
CA SER A 83 2.35 -10.17 -9.96
C SER A 83 2.27 -11.48 -10.71
N GLU A 84 1.34 -12.32 -10.30
CA GLU A 84 0.87 -13.45 -11.09
C GLU A 84 -0.33 -13.04 -11.95
N SER A 85 -0.80 -13.92 -12.84
CA SER A 85 -2.00 -13.63 -13.62
C SER A 85 -3.18 -13.32 -12.69
N GLU A 86 -3.94 -12.28 -13.03
CA GLU A 86 -5.14 -11.84 -12.29
C GLU A 86 -4.90 -11.20 -10.90
N SER A 87 -3.68 -10.73 -10.61
CA SER A 87 -3.38 -10.07 -9.33
C SER A 87 -4.18 -8.77 -9.11
N VAL A 88 -4.71 -8.56 -7.90
CA VAL A 88 -5.40 -7.33 -7.51
C VAL A 88 -4.48 -6.38 -6.74
N CYS A 89 -4.34 -5.15 -7.23
CA CYS A 89 -3.57 -4.10 -6.57
C CYS A 89 -4.49 -3.02 -5.99
N LEU A 90 -4.34 -2.74 -4.68
CA LEU A 90 -5.09 -1.73 -3.95
C LEU A 90 -4.19 -0.57 -3.53
N LEU A 91 -4.49 0.63 -4.03
CA LEU A 91 -3.97 1.88 -3.48
C LEU A 91 -4.87 2.37 -2.35
N SER A 92 -4.55 2.01 -1.11
CA SER A 92 -5.27 2.48 0.08
C SER A 92 -4.28 2.91 1.18
N PRO A 93 -3.70 4.11 1.07
CA PRO A 93 -2.45 4.48 1.71
C PRO A 93 -2.47 4.61 3.25
N ALA A 94 -3.63 4.53 3.90
CA ALA A 94 -3.83 4.74 5.34
C ALA A 94 -3.35 6.09 5.92
N ALA A 95 -2.69 6.93 5.11
CA ALA A 95 -2.05 8.18 5.47
C ALA A 95 -2.22 9.26 4.39
N ALA A 96 -2.00 10.52 4.79
CA ALA A 96 -2.15 11.68 3.91
C ALA A 96 -1.09 11.68 2.79
N SER A 97 -1.40 12.26 1.63
CA SER A 97 -0.52 12.28 0.45
C SER A 97 0.55 13.40 0.44
N TYR A 98 0.59 14.23 1.49
CA TYR A 98 1.35 15.48 1.49
C TYR A 98 2.85 15.26 1.69
N ASP A 99 3.58 15.02 0.61
CA ASP A 99 5.03 15.27 0.50
C ASP A 99 5.41 15.26 -0.99
N MET A 100 5.09 14.18 -1.71
CA MET A 100 5.40 14.00 -3.14
C MET A 100 4.24 14.38 -4.09
N TYR A 101 3.00 14.39 -3.59
CA TYR A 101 1.80 14.69 -4.39
C TYR A 101 1.07 15.90 -3.83
N LYS A 102 0.59 16.78 -4.72
CA LYS A 102 -0.17 17.99 -4.35
C LYS A 102 -1.42 17.67 -3.51
N ASN A 103 -2.06 16.54 -3.78
CA ASN A 103 -3.24 16.05 -3.09
C ASN A 103 -3.45 14.54 -3.38
N PHE A 104 -4.48 13.96 -2.78
CA PHE A 104 -4.87 12.57 -2.99
C PHE A 104 -5.19 12.28 -4.47
N GLU A 105 -5.83 13.22 -5.17
CA GLU A 105 -6.19 13.09 -6.58
C GLU A 105 -4.95 12.97 -7.49
N HIS A 106 -3.90 13.74 -7.24
CA HIS A 106 -2.66 13.67 -8.02
C HIS A 106 -2.01 12.29 -7.88
N ARG A 107 -2.00 11.73 -6.66
CA ARG A 107 -1.51 10.37 -6.39
C ARG A 107 -2.38 9.31 -7.07
N GLY A 108 -3.70 9.45 -6.97
CA GLY A 108 -4.66 8.56 -7.62
C GLY A 108 -4.55 8.59 -9.15
N ASN A 109 -4.31 9.76 -9.75
CA ASN A 109 -4.11 9.92 -11.19
C ASN A 109 -2.82 9.24 -11.66
N ALA A 110 -1.71 9.39 -10.93
CA ALA A 110 -0.45 8.70 -11.24
C ALA A 110 -0.64 7.17 -11.22
N PHE A 111 -1.32 6.65 -10.18
CA PHE A 111 -1.66 5.24 -10.10
C PHE A 111 -2.54 4.79 -11.27
N ARG A 112 -3.60 5.56 -11.59
CA ARG A 112 -4.53 5.23 -12.68
C ARG A 112 -3.85 5.21 -14.05
N GLN A 113 -2.96 6.17 -14.33
CA GLN A 113 -2.24 6.23 -15.60
C GLN A 113 -1.36 4.98 -15.80
N LEU A 114 -0.64 4.57 -14.76
CA LEU A 114 0.20 3.38 -14.80
C LEU A 114 -0.63 2.09 -14.83
N ALA A 115 -1.76 2.03 -14.12
CA ALA A 115 -2.67 0.89 -14.15
C ALA A 115 -3.29 0.67 -15.54
N ILE A 116 -3.69 1.74 -16.23
CA ILE A 116 -4.22 1.65 -17.61
C ILE A 116 -3.14 1.10 -18.57
N GLY A 117 -1.88 1.52 -18.41
CA GLY A 117 -0.77 0.99 -19.19
C GLY A 117 -0.37 -0.45 -18.84
N PHE A 118 -0.84 -0.98 -17.71
CA PHE A 118 -0.53 -2.33 -17.21
C PHE A 118 -1.58 -3.37 -17.59
N ALA A 119 -2.83 -2.95 -17.83
CA ALA A 119 -3.95 -3.82 -18.22
C ALA A 119 -4.03 -4.10 -19.74
N GLY A 120 -2.96 -3.79 -20.49
CA GLY A 120 -2.87 -3.94 -21.95
C GLY A 120 -1.98 -5.10 -22.38
#